data_AF-A0A0R1KHE8-F1
#
_entry.id   AF-A0A0R1KHE8-F1
#
_cell.length_a   1.000
_cell.length_b   1.000
_cell.length_c   1.000
_cell.angle_alpha   90.00
_cell.angle_beta   90.00
_cell.angle_gamma   90.00
#
_symmetry.space_group_name_H-M   'P 1'
#
loop_
_entity.id
_entity.type
_entity.pdbx_description
1 polymer ?
#
loop_
_entity_poly.entity_id
_entity_poly.type
_entity_poly.pdbx_seq_one_letter_code
_entity_poly.pdbx_strand_id
1 'polypeptide(L)'
;MESLNKTPLVIVRRGHAVDGKIPVGVRGVKREQRFAGYVLSAKLHSEDIITPHSLIQNSWDKLPEVRRMLPAIAAFPKIAPLLNNYHWGISGSVGFELASGASTAKSSSDLDLIWYESQKLSREESVELLNKLNQFGVHADFQVVHGQKGFSLEEFAKSTSDTILIKTADGPKLSNDPWAEIEKD
;
A
#
# COMPACT_ATOMS: atom_id res chain seq x y z
N MET A 1 -21.89 -7.87 8.40
CA MET A 1 -22.41 -8.59 7.21
C MET A 1 -22.68 -7.67 6.04
N GLU A 2 -23.36 -6.52 6.23
CA GLU A 2 -23.71 -5.62 5.11
C GLU A 2 -22.51 -5.18 4.23
N SER A 3 -21.35 -4.92 4.83
CA SER A 3 -20.16 -4.53 4.07
C SER A 3 -19.63 -5.64 3.15
N LEU A 4 -19.59 -6.89 3.63
CA LEU A 4 -19.12 -8.03 2.83
C LEU A 4 -20.14 -8.41 1.74
N ASN A 5 -21.42 -8.16 1.97
CA ASN A 5 -22.45 -8.34 0.93
C ASN A 5 -22.30 -7.31 -0.20
N LYS A 6 -21.85 -6.09 0.11
CA LYS A 6 -21.61 -5.01 -0.88
C LYS A 6 -20.25 -5.12 -1.56
N THR A 7 -19.23 -5.54 -0.81
CA THR A 7 -17.86 -5.69 -1.31
C THR A 7 -17.27 -6.93 -0.66
N PRO A 8 -17.30 -8.10 -1.34
CA PRO A 8 -16.85 -9.37 -0.80
C PRO A 8 -15.31 -9.48 -0.82
N LEU A 9 -14.62 -8.45 -0.34
CA LEU A 9 -13.17 -8.39 -0.23
C LEU A 9 -12.76 -8.15 1.21
N VAL A 10 -11.66 -8.80 1.59
CA VAL A 10 -10.96 -8.57 2.84
C VAL A 10 -9.53 -8.16 2.54
N ILE A 11 -8.96 -7.32 3.39
CA ILE A 11 -7.61 -6.80 3.21
C ILE A 11 -6.66 -7.60 4.08
N VAL A 12 -5.63 -8.19 3.50
CA VAL A 12 -4.56 -8.86 4.27
C VAL A 12 -3.88 -7.83 5.19
N ARG A 13 -3.66 -8.22 6.45
CA ARG A 13 -2.98 -7.38 7.43
C ARG A 13 -1.61 -7.96 7.77
N ARG A 14 -0.67 -7.10 8.13
CA ARG A 14 0.62 -7.51 8.68
C ARG A 14 0.40 -8.28 10.00
N GLY A 15 1.08 -9.40 10.16
CA GLY A 15 0.92 -10.30 11.31
C GLY A 15 1.23 -11.75 10.93
N HIS A 16 1.53 -12.59 11.91
CA HIS A 16 1.79 -14.01 11.68
C HIS A 16 0.51 -14.77 11.31
N ALA A 17 0.64 -15.74 10.41
CA ALA A 17 -0.42 -16.73 10.24
C ALA A 17 -0.43 -17.66 11.46
N VAL A 18 -1.62 -17.89 12.04
CA VAL A 18 -1.80 -18.75 13.22
C VAL A 18 -2.77 -19.86 12.87
N ASP A 19 -2.38 -21.12 13.07
CA ASP A 19 -3.18 -22.31 12.74
C ASP A 19 -3.72 -22.29 11.29
N GLY A 20 -2.87 -21.93 10.33
CA GLY A 20 -3.25 -21.82 8.92
C GLY A 20 -4.24 -20.68 8.63
N LYS A 21 -4.36 -19.69 9.52
CA LYS A 21 -5.23 -18.53 9.34
C LYS A 21 -4.43 -17.26 9.10
N ILE A 22 -4.76 -16.54 8.04
CA ILE A 22 -4.16 -15.27 7.66
C ILE A 22 -4.95 -14.13 8.30
N PRO A 23 -4.31 -13.17 8.98
CA PRO A 23 -4.98 -12.00 9.54
C PRO A 23 -5.49 -11.10 8.41
N VAL A 24 -6.77 -10.72 8.51
CA VAL A 24 -7.43 -9.84 7.54
C VAL A 24 -8.22 -8.72 8.24
N GLY A 25 -8.57 -7.71 7.46
CA GLY A 25 -9.46 -6.62 7.86
C GLY A 25 -10.64 -6.53 6.91
N VAL A 26 -11.85 -6.45 7.47
CA VAL A 26 -13.05 -6.06 6.74
C VAL A 26 -13.20 -4.55 6.88
N ARG A 27 -13.34 -3.85 5.75
CA ARG A 27 -13.65 -2.43 5.73
C ARG A 27 -15.16 -2.24 5.80
N GLY A 28 -15.63 -1.37 6.69
CA GLY A 28 -17.01 -0.89 6.75
C GLY A 28 -17.22 0.32 5.83
N VAL A 29 -18.39 0.94 5.91
CA VAL A 29 -18.75 2.09 5.06
C VAL A 29 -17.88 3.30 5.39
N LYS A 30 -17.61 3.53 6.68
CA LYS A 30 -16.73 4.63 7.15
C LYS A 30 -15.29 4.18 7.34
N ARG A 31 -14.34 5.13 7.31
CA ARG A 31 -12.88 4.85 7.39
C ARG A 31 -12.50 4.17 8.70
N GLU A 32 -13.16 4.54 9.79
CA GLU A 32 -12.99 4.04 11.15
C GLU A 32 -13.67 2.70 11.40
N GLN A 33 -14.60 2.29 10.54
CA GLN A 33 -15.27 1.00 10.67
C GLN A 33 -14.37 -0.07 10.07
N ARG A 34 -13.54 -0.69 10.90
CA ARG A 34 -12.67 -1.80 10.49
C ARG A 34 -12.86 -2.95 11.47
N PHE A 35 -13.14 -4.13 10.92
CA PHE A 35 -13.28 -5.34 11.71
C PHE A 35 -12.11 -6.27 11.45
N ALA A 36 -11.42 -6.69 12.52
CA ALA A 36 -10.33 -7.64 12.44
C ALA A 36 -10.89 -9.06 12.31
N GLY A 37 -10.32 -9.86 11.43
CA GLY A 37 -10.72 -11.26 11.24
C GLY A 37 -9.58 -12.10 10.73
N TYR A 38 -9.93 -13.33 10.36
CA TYR A 38 -9.00 -14.34 9.89
C TYR A 38 -9.62 -15.13 8.75
N VAL A 39 -8.80 -15.51 7.77
CA VAL A 39 -9.21 -16.41 6.68
C VAL A 39 -8.30 -17.62 6.69
N LEU A 40 -8.87 -18.82 6.51
CA LEU A 40 -8.08 -20.05 6.38
C LEU A 40 -7.32 -20.05 5.05
N SER A 41 -6.00 -20.15 5.10
CA SER A 41 -5.14 -20.18 3.90
C SER A 41 -5.48 -21.36 2.98
N ALA A 42 -5.86 -22.50 3.56
CA ALA A 42 -6.28 -23.69 2.81
C ALA A 42 -7.58 -23.51 2.01
N LYS A 43 -8.30 -22.39 2.18
CA LYS A 43 -9.52 -22.04 1.44
C LYS A 43 -9.28 -20.95 0.38
N LEU A 44 -8.06 -20.46 0.25
CA LEU A 44 -7.71 -19.43 -0.72
C LEU A 44 -7.21 -20.08 -2.00
N HIS A 45 -7.78 -19.68 -3.13
CA HIS A 45 -7.26 -20.02 -4.45
C HIS A 45 -6.49 -18.84 -5.03
N SER A 46 -5.60 -19.10 -5.99
CA SER A 46 -4.74 -18.08 -6.60
C SER A 46 -5.54 -16.96 -7.28
N GLU A 47 -6.67 -17.32 -7.87
CA GLU A 47 -7.61 -16.45 -8.55
C GLU A 47 -8.40 -15.53 -7.60
N ASP A 48 -8.45 -15.85 -6.30
CA ASP A 48 -9.11 -15.01 -5.30
C ASP A 48 -8.20 -13.88 -4.79
N ILE A 49 -6.91 -13.89 -5.16
CA ILE A 49 -5.90 -12.99 -4.62
C ILE A 49 -5.66 -11.81 -5.57
N ILE A 50 -6.01 -10.62 -5.10
CA ILE A 50 -5.68 -9.35 -5.74
C ILE A 50 -4.48 -8.76 -5.01
N THR A 51 -3.33 -8.68 -5.69
CA THR A 51 -2.12 -8.07 -5.13
C THR A 51 -2.05 -6.58 -5.48
N PRO A 52 -1.41 -5.74 -4.64
CA PRO A 52 -1.13 -4.34 -4.99
C PRO A 52 -0.47 -4.17 -6.35
N HIS A 53 0.43 -5.08 -6.74
CA HIS A 53 1.11 -5.07 -8.03
C HIS A 53 0.17 -5.42 -9.20
N SER A 54 -0.77 -6.36 -9.02
CA SER A 54 -1.74 -6.68 -10.08
C SER A 54 -2.62 -5.47 -10.46
N LEU A 55 -2.84 -4.56 -9.51
CA LEU A 55 -3.68 -3.37 -9.71
C LEU A 55 -3.02 -2.29 -10.59
N ILE A 56 -1.71 -2.38 -10.85
CA ILE A 56 -1.00 -1.39 -11.68
C ILE A 56 -0.95 -1.72 -13.17
N GLN A 57 -1.50 -2.86 -13.60
CA GLN A 57 -1.46 -3.32 -14.99
C GLN A 57 -2.78 -3.05 -15.75
N ASN A 58 -3.21 -1.79 -15.85
CA ASN A 58 -4.44 -1.34 -16.55
C ASN A 58 -5.76 -1.49 -15.76
N SER A 59 -5.80 -0.90 -14.57
CA SER A 59 -7.01 -0.87 -13.74
C SER A 59 -7.66 0.51 -13.63
N TRP A 60 -6.92 1.61 -13.82
CA TRP A 60 -7.43 2.97 -13.61
C TRP A 60 -8.23 3.51 -14.80
N ASP A 61 -7.91 3.06 -16.01
CA ASP A 61 -8.59 3.39 -17.26
C ASP A 61 -10.03 2.86 -17.28
N LYS A 62 -10.26 1.72 -16.61
CA LYS A 62 -11.56 1.08 -16.44
C LYS A 62 -12.49 1.81 -15.47
N LEU A 63 -11.98 2.73 -14.65
CA LEU A 63 -12.82 3.50 -13.72
C LEU A 63 -13.70 4.50 -14.49
N PRO A 64 -14.92 4.81 -14.02
CA PRO A 64 -15.74 5.87 -14.60
C PRO A 64 -15.01 7.22 -14.65
N GLU A 65 -15.30 8.04 -15.65
CA GLU A 65 -14.62 9.33 -15.87
C GLU A 65 -14.61 10.23 -14.63
N VAL A 66 -15.76 10.36 -13.96
CA VAL A 66 -15.88 11.14 -12.71
C VAL A 66 -14.95 10.65 -11.60
N ARG A 67 -14.63 9.35 -11.56
CA ARG A 67 -13.69 8.78 -10.60
C ARG A 67 -12.26 9.07 -11.02
N ARG A 68 -11.95 8.99 -12.32
CA ARG A 68 -10.63 9.34 -12.87
C ARG A 68 -10.25 10.81 -12.66
N MET A 69 -11.22 11.69 -12.45
CA MET A 69 -10.99 13.10 -12.10
C MET A 69 -10.51 13.32 -10.67
N LEU A 70 -10.58 12.31 -9.77
CA LEU A 70 -10.05 12.47 -8.41
C LEU A 70 -8.52 12.65 -8.44
N PRO A 71 -7.95 13.58 -7.65
CA PRO A 71 -6.53 13.93 -7.72
C PRO A 71 -5.57 12.73 -7.66
N ALA A 72 -5.76 11.81 -6.71
CA ALA A 72 -4.93 10.62 -6.58
C ALA A 72 -5.02 9.68 -7.80
N ILE A 73 -6.22 9.49 -8.36
CA ILE A 73 -6.43 8.63 -9.54
C ILE A 73 -5.88 9.31 -10.80
N ALA A 74 -6.05 10.62 -10.93
CA ALA A 74 -5.53 11.41 -12.04
C ALA A 74 -3.99 11.49 -12.05
N ALA A 75 -3.36 11.46 -10.87
CA ALA A 75 -1.90 11.44 -10.73
C ALA A 75 -1.28 10.07 -11.04
N PHE A 76 -2.00 8.98 -10.77
CA PHE A 76 -1.53 7.61 -10.97
C PHE A 76 -0.93 7.36 -12.37
N PRO A 77 -1.58 7.67 -13.53
CA PRO A 77 -0.98 7.46 -14.84
C PRO A 77 0.29 8.29 -15.11
N LYS A 78 0.53 9.37 -14.33
CA LYS A 78 1.74 10.19 -14.42
C LYS A 78 2.87 9.64 -13.53
N ILE A 79 2.51 9.04 -12.40
CA ILE A 79 3.43 8.41 -11.45
C ILE A 79 3.91 7.05 -11.95
N ALA A 80 3.02 6.25 -12.54
CA ALA A 80 3.35 4.88 -12.91
C ALA A 80 4.58 4.74 -13.84
N PRO A 81 4.78 5.59 -14.86
CA PRO A 81 5.99 5.54 -15.69
C PRO A 81 7.29 5.86 -14.94
N LEU A 82 7.23 6.66 -13.86
CA LEU A 82 8.41 7.00 -13.05
C LEU A 82 8.90 5.82 -12.21
N LEU A 83 8.04 4.82 -12.01
CA LEU A 83 8.31 3.63 -11.21
C LEU A 83 8.49 2.36 -12.07
N ASN A 84 8.73 2.51 -13.38
CA ASN A 84 8.84 1.38 -14.32
C ASN A 84 9.99 0.40 -13.98
N ASN A 85 11.05 0.89 -13.34
CA ASN A 85 12.21 0.11 -12.92
C ASN A 85 12.07 -0.47 -11.51
N TYR A 86 10.92 -0.28 -10.85
CA TYR A 86 10.65 -0.74 -9.50
C TYR A 86 9.62 -1.87 -9.51
N HIS A 87 9.75 -2.83 -8.60
CA HIS A 87 8.65 -3.74 -8.31
C HIS A 87 7.72 -3.10 -7.28
N TRP A 88 6.60 -2.54 -7.71
CA TRP A 88 5.72 -1.76 -6.83
C TRP A 88 4.24 -2.05 -7.06
N GLY A 89 3.40 -1.62 -6.14
CA GLY A 89 1.95 -1.74 -6.24
C GLY A 89 1.21 -0.60 -5.56
N ILE A 90 -0.10 -0.53 -5.81
CA ILE A 90 -0.97 0.50 -5.24
C ILE A 90 -1.85 -0.08 -4.13
N SER A 91 -2.04 0.67 -3.05
CA SER A 91 -2.80 0.24 -1.88
C SER A 91 -3.77 1.33 -1.41
N GLY A 92 -4.20 1.25 -0.15
CA GLY A 92 -5.03 2.26 0.48
C GLY A 92 -6.38 2.46 -0.22
N SER A 93 -6.85 3.71 -0.28
CA SER A 93 -8.20 3.99 -0.82
C SER A 93 -8.29 3.79 -2.32
N VAL A 94 -7.27 4.21 -3.08
CA VAL A 94 -7.26 4.03 -4.54
C VAL A 94 -7.12 2.55 -4.89
N GLY A 95 -6.18 1.83 -4.28
CA GLY A 95 -6.02 0.39 -4.52
C GLY A 95 -7.27 -0.42 -4.16
N PHE A 96 -7.93 -0.08 -3.05
CA PHE A 96 -9.19 -0.74 -2.69
C PHE A 96 -10.31 -0.47 -3.71
N GLU A 97 -10.42 0.75 -4.22
CA GLU A 97 -11.40 1.09 -5.26
C GLU A 97 -11.11 0.38 -6.58
N LEU A 98 -9.83 0.27 -6.99
CA LEU A 98 -9.44 -0.49 -8.17
C LEU A 98 -9.76 -1.99 -8.03
N ALA A 99 -9.59 -2.55 -6.83
CA ALA A 99 -9.88 -3.96 -6.56
C ALA A 99 -11.38 -4.26 -6.46
N SER A 100 -12.16 -3.35 -5.88
CA SER A 100 -13.57 -3.58 -5.52
C SER A 100 -14.59 -2.96 -6.46
N GLY A 101 -14.20 -1.95 -7.24
CA GLY A 101 -15.12 -1.04 -7.92
C GLY A 101 -15.87 -0.08 -6.99
N ALA A 102 -15.69 -0.17 -5.67
CA ALA A 102 -16.38 0.70 -4.71
C ALA A 102 -15.71 2.08 -4.65
N SER A 103 -16.51 3.14 -4.75
CA SER A 103 -16.05 4.54 -4.66
C SER A 103 -15.54 4.89 -3.25
N THR A 104 -14.26 4.63 -2.97
CA THR A 104 -13.66 4.83 -1.65
C THR A 104 -12.57 5.91 -1.63
N ALA A 105 -11.97 6.23 -2.77
CA ALA A 105 -11.10 7.38 -2.92
C ALA A 105 -11.90 8.69 -2.82
N LYS A 106 -11.31 9.71 -2.20
CA LYS A 106 -11.88 11.05 -2.04
C LYS A 106 -10.94 12.08 -2.65
N SER A 107 -11.40 13.33 -2.77
CA SER A 107 -10.56 14.44 -3.23
C SER A 107 -9.33 14.67 -2.36
N SER A 108 -9.42 14.32 -1.07
CA SER A 108 -8.34 14.40 -0.08
C SER A 108 -7.57 13.08 0.09
N SER A 109 -7.75 12.10 -0.79
CA SER A 109 -7.00 10.84 -0.71
C SER A 109 -5.57 11.07 -1.17
N ASP A 110 -4.64 10.48 -0.43
CA ASP A 110 -3.25 10.29 -0.87
C ASP A 110 -3.18 9.14 -1.88
N LEU A 111 -2.03 9.01 -2.52
CA LEU A 111 -1.67 7.84 -3.31
C LEU A 111 -0.77 6.91 -2.49
N ASP A 112 -1.37 5.88 -1.89
CA ASP A 112 -0.64 4.89 -1.09
C ASP A 112 0.09 3.88 -2.01
N LEU A 113 1.42 3.92 -2.02
CA LEU A 113 2.29 3.10 -2.86
C LEU A 113 3.09 2.12 -2.00
N ILE A 114 3.29 0.91 -2.52
CA ILE A 114 4.14 -0.11 -1.89
C ILE A 114 5.27 -0.44 -2.84
N TRP A 115 6.51 -0.26 -2.39
CA TRP A 115 7.70 -0.74 -3.05
C TRP A 115 8.14 -2.06 -2.43
N TYR A 116 8.10 -3.12 -3.22
CA TYR A 116 8.77 -4.38 -2.88
C TYR A 116 10.24 -4.23 -3.27
N GLU A 117 11.08 -3.97 -2.27
CA GLU A 117 12.45 -3.57 -2.53
C GLU A 117 13.25 -4.68 -3.23
N SER A 118 14.22 -4.25 -4.03
CA SER A 118 15.30 -5.11 -4.54
C SER A 118 16.66 -4.42 -4.45
N GLN A 119 16.70 -3.22 -3.87
CA GLN A 119 17.85 -2.33 -3.81
C GLN A 119 17.62 -1.27 -2.72
N LYS A 120 18.71 -0.83 -2.11
CA LYS A 120 18.72 0.27 -1.14
C LYS A 120 18.87 1.60 -1.87
N LEU A 121 18.15 2.62 -1.40
CA LEU A 121 18.41 4.01 -1.80
C LEU A 121 19.16 4.76 -0.70
N SER A 122 20.07 5.64 -1.11
CA SER A 122 20.58 6.69 -0.24
C SER A 122 19.45 7.63 0.17
N ARG A 123 19.70 8.47 1.18
CA ARG A 123 18.71 9.48 1.60
C ARG A 123 18.46 10.50 0.49
N GLU A 124 19.52 10.90 -0.22
CA GLU A 124 19.46 11.84 -1.34
C GLU A 124 18.62 11.25 -2.49
N GLU A 125 18.88 10.01 -2.88
CA GLU A 125 18.09 9.30 -3.90
C GLU A 125 16.62 9.17 -3.49
N SER A 126 16.36 8.92 -2.20
CA SER A 126 15.00 8.86 -1.65
C SER A 126 14.28 10.21 -1.74
N VAL A 127 14.96 11.30 -1.40
CA VAL A 127 14.42 12.67 -1.54
C VAL A 127 14.12 12.99 -3.01
N GLU A 128 15.04 12.69 -3.92
CA GLU A 128 14.83 12.92 -5.35
C GLU A 128 13.63 12.14 -5.90
N LEU A 129 13.50 10.87 -5.53
CA LEU A 129 12.39 10.04 -5.94
C LEU A 129 11.07 10.60 -5.41
N LEU A 130 11.00 10.95 -4.13
CA LEU A 130 9.79 11.52 -3.53
C LEU A 130 9.41 12.86 -4.16
N ASN A 131 10.37 13.72 -4.49
CA ASN A 131 10.10 14.97 -5.21
C ASN A 131 9.47 14.70 -6.60
N LYS A 132 10.00 13.72 -7.33
CA LYS A 132 9.43 13.30 -8.63
C LYS A 132 8.02 12.74 -8.50
N LEU A 133 7.72 12.00 -7.44
CA LEU A 133 6.39 11.41 -7.20
C LEU A 133 5.36 12.46 -6.75
N ASN A 134 5.77 13.42 -5.92
CA ASN A 134 4.88 14.41 -5.31
C ASN A 134 4.62 15.66 -6.20
N GLN A 135 5.23 15.75 -7.38
CA GLN A 135 5.06 16.91 -8.29
C GLN A 135 3.66 17.02 -8.92
N PHE A 136 2.79 16.01 -8.75
CA PHE A 136 1.49 15.94 -9.42
C PHE A 136 0.30 16.44 -8.58
N GLY A 137 0.57 17.21 -7.52
CA GLY A 137 -0.47 17.85 -6.71
C GLY A 137 -1.24 16.89 -5.79
N VAL A 138 -0.70 15.68 -5.57
CA VAL A 138 -1.18 14.73 -4.58
C VAL A 138 0.02 14.21 -3.78
N HIS A 139 -0.19 13.93 -2.50
CA HIS A 139 0.81 13.27 -1.69
C HIS A 139 0.91 11.79 -2.08
N ALA A 140 2.10 11.35 -2.47
CA ALA A 140 2.43 9.94 -2.66
C ALA A 140 3.08 9.43 -1.37
N ASP A 141 2.39 8.52 -0.66
CA ASP A 141 2.93 7.81 0.52
C ASP A 141 3.58 6.51 0.05
N PHE A 142 4.92 6.47 0.04
CA PHE A 142 5.68 5.36 -0.49
C PHE A 142 6.29 4.48 0.61
N GLN A 143 5.74 3.29 0.78
CA GLN A 143 6.18 2.33 1.78
C GLN A 143 7.16 1.33 1.17
N VAL A 144 8.36 1.23 1.73
CA VAL A 144 9.33 0.17 1.41
C VAL A 144 8.95 -1.08 2.19
N VAL A 145 8.84 -2.23 1.53
CA VAL A 145 8.41 -3.50 2.13
C VAL A 145 9.36 -4.63 1.72
N HIS A 146 9.82 -5.36 2.73
CA HIS A 146 10.55 -6.63 2.60
C HIS A 146 9.87 -7.66 3.51
N GLY A 147 9.29 -8.71 2.93
CA GLY A 147 8.52 -9.71 3.68
C GLY A 147 7.45 -9.09 4.60
N GLN A 148 7.52 -9.43 5.90
CA GLN A 148 6.64 -8.89 6.94
C GLN A 148 7.21 -7.65 7.64
N LYS A 149 8.23 -7.00 7.08
CA LYS A 149 8.80 -5.73 7.54
C LYS A 149 8.56 -4.60 6.51
N GLY A 150 8.76 -3.36 6.92
CA GLY A 150 8.68 -2.21 6.03
C GLY A 150 8.67 -0.87 6.76
N PHE A 151 8.97 0.21 6.05
CA PHE A 151 9.06 1.57 6.59
C PHE A 151 8.59 2.61 5.57
N SER A 152 8.36 3.86 6.02
CA SER A 152 8.02 4.98 5.14
C SER A 152 9.29 5.56 4.51
N LEU A 153 9.32 5.65 3.18
CA LEU A 153 10.43 6.30 2.47
C LEU A 153 10.50 7.79 2.81
N GLU A 154 9.36 8.44 3.08
CA GLU A 154 9.31 9.85 3.50
C GLU A 154 9.94 10.06 4.87
N GLU A 155 9.66 9.17 5.82
CA GLU A 155 10.25 9.23 7.15
C GLU A 155 11.79 9.07 7.06
N PHE A 156 12.25 8.13 6.24
CA PHE A 156 13.68 7.96 5.95
C PHE A 156 14.29 9.20 5.27
N ALA A 157 13.61 9.80 4.29
CA ALA A 157 14.11 10.94 3.55
C ALA A 157 14.22 12.23 4.40
N LYS A 158 13.23 12.50 5.26
CA LYS A 158 13.10 13.78 5.98
C LYS A 158 14.19 14.01 7.05
N SER A 159 14.90 12.97 7.48
CA SER A 159 16.01 13.06 8.45
C SER A 159 15.68 13.86 9.73
N THR A 160 14.41 13.88 10.13
CA THR A 160 13.94 14.61 11.32
C THR A 160 14.23 13.87 12.63
N SER A 161 14.64 12.60 12.53
CA SER A 161 14.95 11.70 13.64
C SER A 161 16.10 10.79 13.23
N ASP A 162 16.96 10.44 14.18
CA ASP A 162 18.03 9.45 14.00
C ASP A 162 17.49 8.02 13.85
N THR A 163 16.21 7.82 14.20
CA THR A 163 15.54 6.51 14.10
C THR A 163 14.27 6.60 13.27
N ILE A 164 13.99 5.51 12.54
CA ILE A 164 12.86 5.31 11.64
C ILE A 164 11.97 4.18 12.17
N LEU A 165 10.66 4.37 12.09
CA LEU A 165 9.67 3.37 12.48
C LEU A 165 9.55 2.24 11.46
N ILE A 166 9.97 1.04 11.86
CA ILE A 166 9.80 -0.21 11.12
C ILE A 166 8.50 -0.89 11.55
N LYS A 167 7.62 -1.14 10.59
CA LYS A 167 6.39 -1.92 10.78
C LYS A 167 6.73 -3.40 10.64
N THR A 168 6.60 -4.17 11.72
CA THR A 168 6.82 -5.63 11.71
C THR A 168 5.53 -6.41 12.01
N ALA A 169 5.55 -7.73 11.87
CA ALA A 169 4.44 -8.59 12.27
C ALA A 169 4.16 -8.55 13.78
N ASP A 170 5.19 -8.33 14.60
CA ASP A 170 5.10 -8.26 16.06
C ASP A 170 4.81 -6.84 16.58
N GLY A 171 4.62 -5.87 15.68
CA GLY A 171 4.39 -4.48 16.01
C GLY A 171 5.52 -3.54 15.55
N PRO A 172 5.39 -2.23 15.84
CA PRO A 172 6.37 -1.25 15.42
C PRO A 172 7.68 -1.35 16.23
N LYS A 173 8.81 -1.13 15.57
CA LYS A 173 10.15 -1.03 16.16
C LYS A 173 10.86 0.21 15.60
N LEU A 174 11.76 0.83 16.36
CA LEU A 174 12.59 1.94 15.88
C LEU A 174 13.96 1.41 15.46
N SER A 175 14.50 1.87 14.32
CA SER A 175 15.84 1.51 13.84
C SER A 175 16.59 2.73 13.32
N ASN A 176 17.90 2.79 13.54
CA ASN A 176 18.78 3.81 12.95
C ASN A 176 19.18 3.49 11.50
N ASP A 177 19.11 2.21 11.12
CA ASP A 177 19.31 1.70 9.77
C ASP A 177 18.08 0.90 9.35
N PRO A 178 17.07 1.55 8.72
CA PRO A 178 15.85 0.87 8.32
C PRO A 178 16.10 -0.19 7.24
N TRP A 179 17.06 0.04 6.34
CA TRP A 179 17.38 -0.89 5.26
C TRP A 179 17.96 -2.20 5.80
N ALA A 180 18.94 -2.11 6.71
CA ALA A 180 19.47 -3.31 7.36
C ALA A 180 18.42 -4.00 8.24
N GLU A 181 17.51 -3.27 8.87
CA GLU A 181 16.51 -3.86 9.76
C GLU A 181 15.43 -4.65 9.02
N ILE A 182 15.02 -4.20 7.82
CA ILE A 182 14.01 -4.92 7.03
C ILE A 182 14.55 -6.20 6.37
N GLU A 183 15.87 -6.30 6.15
CA GLU A 183 16.53 -7.48 5.57
C GLU A 183 16.82 -8.60 6.59
N LYS A 184 16.76 -8.31 7.89
CA LYS A 184 16.94 -9.33 8.92
C LYS A 184 15.71 -10.23 8.95
N ASP A 185 15.88 -11.53 8.71
CA ASP A 185 14.86 -12.55 9.00
C ASP A 185 14.95 -13.02 10.45
#